data_AF-A0A1G2IVK3-F1
#
_entry.id   AF-A0A1G2IVK3-F1
#
_cell.length_a   1.000
_cell.length_b   1.000
_cell.length_c   1.000
_cell.angle_alpha   90.00
_cell.angle_beta   90.00
_cell.angle_gamma   90.00
#
_symmetry.space_group_name_H-M   'P 1'
#
loop_
_entity.id
_entity.type
_entity.pdbx_description
1 polymer ?
#
loop_
_entity_poly.entity_id
_entity_poly.type
_entity_poly.pdbx_seq_one_letter_code
_entity_poly.pdbx_strand_id
1 'polypeptide(L)'
;MKLKIFLAVLLSVLIFAVTGQALAISWCHTFNTNLGYAQSNSNDIATKLEVMSLHVALLDQGISYDPDGAVTYSTGTSEGVKQFQSKYFISPQSGWTGPLTRTKLNQLYGCTSSGNPSVSVPACTESNWTYVLSPSTCPSFEMQTKTWTRIGNCTGGTTHPASETIFCNYKPSVPVCLSFTYSNWSLCASSGVKTRTVVSSYPAGCAGGNPVLSQSCVSNTTDANTNTDTNTNINTNTCVPDWVCSDWSDCANSQQTKICVDFNGCAVLTNKPSETQSCAMPPTVDIKAWVATRADLSDGPILISSNKGVYLQWTSSNVDSCVASGGWIGTKNTTNSAGFYTGQLTSSQTYTISCAGAGGTVTDSVTVNPTISPITDIKAENVNGPITISNNGTATLSWETANVSSCSLIPVTYCVGCNPDYEVEGTPESVLDHGTKSVTLSYSQYVPKKSYIISCKDSSGNIVSDTVLVNVSQLNAPSVALRANGRLSSAAIFEGNSVSLTWTSSGADTCTASEKWSGSKSVSGSETVTMPDFSGLTYEYSLTCSGPTGKAESSVKVSRIP
;
A
#
# COMPACT_ATOMS: atom_id res chain seq x y z
N MET A 1 21.98 14.59 25.99
CA MET A 1 20.61 14.16 26.33
C MET A 1 20.42 12.64 26.19
N LYS A 2 20.94 12.01 25.11
CA LYS A 2 21.02 10.55 24.92
C LYS A 2 21.57 9.76 26.14
N LEU A 3 22.56 10.31 26.84
CA LEU A 3 23.17 9.68 28.03
C LEU A 3 22.27 9.66 29.28
N LYS A 4 21.33 10.61 29.44
CA LYS A 4 20.44 10.68 30.62
C LYS A 4 19.28 9.69 30.53
N ILE A 5 18.79 9.41 29.32
CA ILE A 5 17.76 8.38 29.07
C ILE A 5 18.39 6.99 29.22
N PHE A 6 19.62 6.79 28.71
CA PHE A 6 20.37 5.55 28.89
C PHE A 6 20.68 5.25 30.37
N LEU A 7 21.06 6.26 31.17
CA LEU A 7 21.32 6.08 32.61
C LEU A 7 20.05 5.82 33.46
N ALA A 8 18.92 6.45 33.12
CA ALA A 8 17.66 6.24 33.85
C ALA A 8 17.06 4.85 33.58
N VAL A 9 17.27 4.31 32.37
CA VAL A 9 16.86 2.95 31.99
C VAL A 9 17.81 1.89 32.57
N LEU A 10 19.12 2.20 32.73
CA LEU A 10 20.07 1.30 33.40
C LEU A 10 19.80 1.15 34.91
N LEU A 11 19.38 2.24 35.58
CA LEU A 11 19.25 2.25 37.04
C LEU A 11 18.05 1.42 37.55
N SER A 12 17.02 1.21 36.73
CA SER A 12 15.88 0.34 37.06
C SER A 12 16.15 -1.15 36.80
N VAL A 13 17.18 -1.49 36.02
CA VAL A 13 17.60 -2.88 35.74
C VAL A 13 18.58 -3.42 36.81
N LEU A 14 19.15 -2.54 37.65
CA LEU A 14 20.25 -2.85 38.56
C LEU A 14 19.86 -3.28 39.99
N ILE A 15 18.57 -3.44 40.32
CA ILE A 15 18.14 -3.87 41.67
C ILE A 15 18.16 -5.40 41.89
N PHE A 16 18.48 -6.22 40.88
CA PHE A 16 18.54 -7.69 41.04
C PHE A 16 19.74 -8.35 40.34
N ALA A 17 20.96 -7.88 40.59
CA ALA A 17 22.17 -8.54 40.12
C ALA A 17 23.11 -8.92 41.27
N VAL A 18 22.68 -9.86 42.12
CA VAL A 18 23.58 -10.66 42.96
C VAL A 18 23.34 -12.13 42.65
N THR A 19 23.91 -12.57 41.53
CA THR A 19 24.34 -13.94 41.18
C THR A 19 24.47 -13.97 39.65
N GLY A 20 25.66 -14.35 39.16
CA GLY A 20 26.05 -14.23 37.76
C GLY A 20 25.31 -15.18 36.80
N GLN A 21 24.05 -14.86 36.50
CA GLN A 21 23.34 -15.39 35.33
C GLN A 21 22.70 -14.22 34.58
N ALA A 22 23.10 -14.04 33.32
CA ALA A 22 22.44 -13.12 32.41
C ALA A 22 21.05 -13.67 32.05
N LEU A 23 20.04 -13.30 32.84
CA LEU A 23 18.65 -13.45 32.46
C LEU A 23 18.27 -12.22 31.65
N ALA A 24 18.00 -12.40 30.35
CA ALA A 24 17.29 -11.42 29.55
C ALA A 24 15.85 -11.34 30.11
N ILE A 25 15.61 -10.39 31.02
CA ILE A 25 14.28 -10.13 31.53
C ILE A 25 13.51 -9.44 30.40
N SER A 26 12.53 -10.11 29.80
CA SER A 26 11.65 -9.53 28.79
C SER A 26 10.77 -8.46 29.44
N TRP A 27 10.98 -7.19 29.10
CA TRP A 27 10.11 -6.10 29.51
C TRP A 27 8.74 -6.24 28.83
N CYS A 28 7.66 -5.99 29.59
CA CYS A 28 6.30 -5.91 29.07
C CYS A 28 5.61 -4.66 29.65
N HIS A 29 4.64 -4.13 28.91
CA HIS A 29 3.73 -3.06 29.33
C HIS A 29 2.42 -3.12 28.53
N THR A 30 1.29 -2.90 29.19
CA THR A 30 -0.03 -2.82 28.54
C THR A 30 -0.47 -1.36 28.45
N PHE A 31 -0.51 -0.83 27.23
CA PHE A 31 -0.92 0.52 26.88
C PHE A 31 -2.44 0.71 26.95
N ASN A 32 -2.91 1.39 27.99
CA ASN A 32 -4.33 1.57 28.31
C ASN A 32 -4.88 2.94 27.89
N THR A 33 -4.01 3.91 27.63
CA THR A 33 -4.40 5.31 27.35
C THR A 33 -3.94 5.75 25.97
N ASN A 34 -4.81 6.43 25.20
CA ASN A 34 -4.41 7.05 23.93
C ASN A 34 -3.44 8.22 24.19
N LEU A 35 -2.35 8.29 23.43
CA LEU A 35 -1.31 9.31 23.63
C LEU A 35 -1.18 10.22 22.41
N GLY A 36 -1.01 11.52 22.66
CA GLY A 36 -0.82 12.57 21.67
C GLY A 36 -0.50 13.91 22.34
N TYR A 37 -0.55 15.00 21.57
CA TYR A 37 -0.28 16.35 22.06
C TYR A 37 -1.17 16.80 23.24
N ALA A 38 -2.38 16.24 23.37
CA ALA A 38 -3.28 16.57 24.48
C ALA A 38 -2.83 15.96 25.82
N GLN A 39 -1.94 14.95 25.80
CA GLN A 39 -1.42 14.26 26.98
C GLN A 39 -0.02 14.77 27.37
N SER A 40 0.58 15.65 26.57
CA SER A 40 1.81 16.36 26.91
C SER A 40 1.56 17.22 28.14
N ASN A 41 2.30 16.97 29.22
CA ASN A 41 2.18 17.65 30.52
C ASN A 41 1.03 17.17 31.44
N SER A 42 0.46 15.98 31.19
CA SER A 42 -0.41 15.35 32.19
C SER A 42 0.34 15.20 33.52
N ASN A 43 -0.28 15.61 34.63
CA ASN A 43 0.26 15.38 35.98
C ASN A 43 -0.04 13.96 36.49
N ASP A 44 -0.87 13.21 35.78
CA ASP A 44 -1.19 11.83 36.11
C ASP A 44 0.03 10.92 35.89
N ILE A 45 0.40 10.20 36.95
CA ILE A 45 1.58 9.33 36.97
C ILE A 45 1.40 8.14 36.02
N ALA A 46 0.17 7.67 35.82
CA ALA A 46 -0.12 6.58 34.90
C ALA A 46 0.10 7.01 33.45
N THR A 47 -0.38 8.20 33.08
CA THR A 47 -0.13 8.79 31.74
C THR A 47 1.37 9.03 31.49
N LYS A 48 2.15 9.45 32.49
CA LYS A 48 3.61 9.59 32.36
C LYS A 48 4.31 8.24 32.14
N LEU A 49 3.84 7.19 32.81
CA LEU A 49 4.35 5.83 32.64
C LEU A 49 4.02 5.26 31.25
N GLU A 50 2.86 5.60 30.70
CA GLU A 50 2.46 5.25 29.33
C GLU A 50 3.40 5.88 28.28
N VAL A 51 3.73 7.17 28.42
CA VAL A 51 4.67 7.84 27.51
C VAL A 51 6.09 7.27 27.64
N MET A 52 6.54 6.97 28.87
CA MET A 52 7.85 6.36 29.08
C MET A 52 7.94 4.95 28.47
N SER A 53 6.88 4.15 28.62
CA SER A 53 6.79 2.81 28.04
C SER A 53 6.72 2.84 26.52
N LEU A 54 6.08 3.87 25.95
CA LEU A 54 6.09 4.08 24.50
C LEU A 54 7.51 4.32 23.99
N HIS A 55 8.31 5.13 24.69
CA HIS A 55 9.69 5.36 24.30
C HIS A 55 10.54 4.08 24.32
N VAL A 56 10.32 3.20 25.29
CA VAL A 56 10.97 1.87 25.36
C VAL A 56 10.57 1.01 24.16
N ALA A 57 9.27 0.93 23.85
CA ALA A 57 8.77 0.18 22.71
C ALA A 57 9.32 0.69 21.36
N LEU A 58 9.43 2.01 21.18
CA LEU A 58 9.99 2.59 19.96
C LEU A 58 11.49 2.26 19.81
N LEU A 59 12.26 2.33 20.90
CA LEU A 59 13.69 1.98 20.90
C LEU A 59 13.91 0.49 20.64
N ASP A 60 13.11 -0.39 21.24
CA ASP A 60 13.16 -1.84 21.01
C ASP A 60 12.84 -2.19 19.55
N GLN A 61 11.96 -1.41 18.91
CA GLN A 61 11.69 -1.51 17.47
C GLN A 61 12.79 -0.95 16.57
N GLY A 62 13.90 -0.47 17.13
CA GLY A 62 15.00 0.13 16.38
C GLY A 62 14.63 1.46 15.72
N ILE A 63 13.58 2.14 16.21
CA ILE A 63 13.13 3.42 15.65
C ILE A 63 14.00 4.52 16.23
N SER A 64 14.73 5.21 15.35
CA SER A 64 15.53 6.38 15.70
C SER A 64 14.69 7.65 15.57
N TYR A 65 14.50 8.35 16.68
CA TYR A 65 13.82 9.64 16.77
C TYR A 65 14.46 10.47 17.90
N ASP A 66 14.24 11.78 17.91
CA ASP A 66 14.66 12.65 19.01
C ASP A 66 13.52 12.76 20.04
N PRO A 67 13.64 12.13 21.23
CA PRO A 67 12.56 12.15 22.21
C PRO A 67 12.42 13.53 22.86
N ASP A 68 11.18 13.97 23.07
CA ASP A 68 10.86 15.29 23.68
C ASP A 68 11.12 15.34 25.20
N GLY A 69 11.64 14.24 25.77
CA GLY A 69 11.83 14.01 27.20
C GLY A 69 11.32 12.62 27.60
N ALA A 70 11.65 12.12 28.79
CA ALA A 70 11.29 10.75 29.18
C ALA A 70 9.77 10.51 29.31
N VAL A 71 9.00 11.56 29.61
CA VAL A 71 7.56 11.52 29.88
C VAL A 71 6.76 12.56 29.07
N THR A 72 7.41 13.19 28.09
CA THR A 72 6.81 14.25 27.26
C THR A 72 6.48 13.67 25.89
N TYR A 73 5.26 13.87 25.42
CA TYR A 73 4.84 13.48 24.07
C TYR A 73 4.64 14.74 23.23
N SER A 74 5.56 15.11 22.35
CA SER A 74 5.40 16.28 21.47
C SER A 74 5.83 15.90 20.05
N THR A 75 6.46 16.83 19.33
CA THR A 75 6.85 16.69 17.94
C THR A 75 7.79 15.50 17.72
N GLY A 76 8.82 15.32 18.54
CA GLY A 76 9.80 14.25 18.37
C GLY A 76 9.21 12.85 18.60
N THR A 77 8.41 12.70 19.65
CA THR A 77 7.70 11.46 19.98
C THR A 77 6.66 11.12 18.93
N SER A 78 5.93 12.12 18.43
CA SER A 78 4.96 11.97 17.33
C SER A 78 5.64 11.46 16.06
N GLU A 79 6.81 11.97 15.70
CA GLU A 79 7.60 11.46 14.55
C GLU A 79 8.07 10.01 14.76
N GLY A 80 8.50 9.65 15.98
CA GLY A 80 8.79 8.26 16.33
C GLY A 80 7.57 7.35 16.15
N VAL A 81 6.39 7.82 16.54
CA VAL A 81 5.13 7.08 16.35
C VAL A 81 4.71 6.98 14.89
N LYS A 82 4.96 8.01 14.06
CA LYS A 82 4.74 7.91 12.60
C LYS A 82 5.61 6.83 11.97
N GLN A 83 6.88 6.76 12.36
CA GLN A 83 7.79 5.70 11.91
C GLN A 83 7.29 4.31 12.34
N PHE A 84 6.80 4.18 13.58
CA PHE A 84 6.18 2.93 14.05
C PHE A 84 4.93 2.56 13.25
N GLN A 85 4.04 3.54 13.01
CA GLN A 85 2.83 3.35 12.20
C GLN A 85 3.17 2.94 10.77
N SER A 86 4.19 3.56 10.16
CA SER A 86 4.70 3.20 8.83
C SER A 86 5.26 1.78 8.79
N LYS A 87 6.12 1.42 9.75
CA LYS A 87 6.72 0.08 9.87
C LYS A 87 5.67 -1.04 9.93
N TYR A 88 4.50 -0.76 10.49
CA TYR A 88 3.42 -1.73 10.66
C TYR A 88 2.18 -1.46 9.80
N PHE A 89 2.29 -0.61 8.76
CA PHE A 89 1.20 -0.31 7.82
C PHE A 89 -0.10 0.19 8.50
N ILE A 90 0.03 0.94 9.59
CA ILE A 90 -1.10 1.54 10.34
C ILE A 90 -1.44 2.90 9.71
N SER A 91 -2.70 3.07 9.28
CA SER A 91 -3.20 4.30 8.64
C SER A 91 -4.27 4.99 9.50
N PRO A 92 -4.30 6.33 9.60
CA PRO A 92 -3.29 7.25 9.07
C PRO A 92 -2.00 7.27 9.92
N GLN A 93 -0.85 7.52 9.29
CA GLN A 93 0.44 7.77 9.95
C GLN A 93 0.45 9.17 10.59
N SER A 94 -0.46 9.36 11.53
CA SER A 94 -0.77 10.64 12.17
C SER A 94 0.22 11.03 13.27
N GLY A 95 1.04 10.08 13.75
CA GLY A 95 1.87 10.28 14.94
C GLY A 95 1.06 10.29 16.23
N TRP A 96 -0.22 9.92 16.17
CA TRP A 96 -1.11 9.76 17.32
C TRP A 96 -1.15 8.28 17.75
N THR A 97 -0.91 8.01 19.04
CA THR A 97 -0.97 6.67 19.61
C THR A 97 -2.42 6.33 19.97
N GLY A 98 -3.22 6.15 18.93
CA GLY A 98 -4.62 5.79 19.02
C GLY A 98 -4.90 4.31 19.28
N PRO A 99 -6.18 3.89 19.26
CA PRO A 99 -6.57 2.50 19.48
C PRO A 99 -5.86 1.49 18.58
N LEU A 100 -5.66 1.81 17.29
CA LEU A 100 -4.96 0.91 16.36
C LEU A 100 -3.47 0.78 16.70
N THR A 101 -2.80 1.91 16.94
CA THR A 101 -1.38 1.94 17.36
C THR A 101 -1.18 1.21 18.68
N ARG A 102 -2.02 1.46 19.68
CA ARG A 102 -1.98 0.79 20.99
C ARG A 102 -2.27 -0.70 20.90
N THR A 103 -3.21 -1.10 20.04
CA THR A 103 -3.48 -2.52 19.81
C THR A 103 -2.23 -3.23 19.33
N LYS A 104 -1.51 -2.61 18.38
CA LYS A 104 -0.25 -3.17 17.89
C LYS A 104 0.83 -3.19 18.97
N LEU A 105 0.97 -2.12 19.74
CA LEU A 105 1.92 -2.06 20.87
C LEU A 105 1.61 -3.13 21.94
N ASN A 106 0.34 -3.33 22.29
CA ASN A 106 -0.08 -4.35 23.24
C ASN A 106 0.06 -5.77 22.71
N GLN A 107 -0.10 -5.97 21.40
CA GLN A 107 0.20 -7.25 20.76
C GLN A 107 1.69 -7.61 20.91
N LEU A 108 2.58 -6.62 20.83
CA LEU A 108 4.02 -6.83 20.90
C LEU A 108 4.55 -6.88 22.34
N TYR A 109 3.97 -6.08 23.24
CA TYR A 109 4.55 -5.80 24.56
C TYR A 109 3.59 -5.98 25.73
N GLY A 110 2.31 -6.30 25.54
CA GLY A 110 1.33 -6.41 26.61
C GLY A 110 1.74 -7.40 27.71
N CYS A 111 1.59 -7.02 28.98
CA CYS A 111 1.86 -7.94 30.09
C CYS A 111 0.73 -8.96 30.23
N THR A 112 1.08 -10.25 30.32
CA THR A 112 0.13 -11.31 30.68
C THR A 112 0.10 -11.47 32.20
N SER A 113 -1.01 -11.08 32.84
CA SER A 113 -1.23 -11.42 34.24
C SER A 113 -1.64 -12.89 34.36
N SER A 114 -0.97 -13.62 35.23
CA SER A 114 -1.31 -14.99 35.61
C SER A 114 -2.71 -15.08 36.23
N GLY A 115 -3.65 -15.73 35.55
CA GLY A 115 -4.98 -16.09 36.07
C GLY A 115 -6.09 -16.15 35.01
N ASN A 116 -6.35 -17.34 34.45
CA ASN A 116 -7.42 -17.68 33.48
C ASN A 116 -8.83 -17.36 34.05
N PRO A 117 -9.90 -17.06 33.27
CA PRO A 117 -10.28 -17.71 32.02
C PRO A 117 -10.19 -16.78 30.80
N SER A 118 -9.80 -17.35 29.67
CA SER A 118 -9.98 -16.79 28.34
C SER A 118 -11.35 -16.13 28.18
N VAL A 119 -11.40 -14.79 28.21
CA VAL A 119 -12.52 -14.07 27.62
C VAL A 119 -12.27 -14.12 26.12
N SER A 120 -12.75 -15.20 25.50
CA SER A 120 -12.87 -15.26 24.06
C SER A 120 -13.75 -14.09 23.63
N VAL A 121 -13.12 -13.05 23.07
CA VAL A 121 -13.86 -12.02 22.36
C VAL A 121 -14.70 -12.76 21.31
N PRO A 122 -16.04 -12.65 21.36
CA PRO A 122 -16.88 -13.45 20.48
C PRO A 122 -16.56 -13.10 19.02
N ALA A 123 -16.63 -14.12 18.17
CA ALA A 123 -16.52 -13.94 16.73
C ALA A 123 -17.61 -12.98 16.25
N CYS A 124 -17.26 -12.06 15.35
CA CYS A 124 -18.23 -11.13 14.79
C CYS A 124 -19.34 -11.92 14.08
N THR A 125 -20.58 -11.52 14.32
CA THR A 125 -21.77 -12.02 13.60
C THR A 125 -22.39 -10.87 12.82
N GLU A 126 -23.37 -11.14 11.96
CA GLU A 126 -24.09 -10.09 11.21
C GLU A 126 -24.68 -8.99 12.11
N SER A 127 -25.01 -9.30 13.37
CA SER A 127 -25.52 -8.33 14.34
C SER A 127 -24.50 -7.24 14.75
N ASN A 128 -23.22 -7.46 14.45
CA ASN A 128 -22.12 -6.53 14.73
C ASN A 128 -21.80 -5.60 13.55
N TRP A 129 -22.66 -5.55 12.53
CA TRP A 129 -22.45 -4.75 11.33
C TRP A 129 -23.70 -3.93 10.99
N THR A 130 -23.49 -2.67 10.64
CA THR A 130 -24.51 -1.81 10.03
C THR A 130 -24.02 -1.35 8.66
N TYR A 131 -24.91 -0.87 7.79
CA TYR A 131 -24.53 -0.38 6.47
C TYR A 131 -25.31 0.84 6.04
N VAL A 132 -24.72 1.59 5.11
CA VAL A 132 -25.37 2.72 4.43
C VAL A 132 -25.30 2.47 2.92
N LEU A 133 -26.39 2.77 2.19
CA LEU A 133 -26.46 2.66 0.74
C LEU A 133 -26.30 4.04 0.08
N SER A 134 -25.47 4.12 -0.96
CA SER A 134 -25.27 5.32 -1.78
C SER A 134 -25.39 4.99 -3.28
N PRO A 135 -26.31 5.62 -4.03
CA PRO A 135 -27.39 6.51 -3.58
C PRO A 135 -28.37 5.77 -2.65
N SER A 136 -29.20 6.48 -1.88
CA SER A 136 -30.16 5.84 -0.96
C SER A 136 -31.33 5.14 -1.68
N THR A 137 -31.64 5.55 -2.91
CA THR A 137 -32.56 4.88 -3.83
C THR A 137 -31.79 4.18 -4.95
N CYS A 138 -32.31 3.04 -5.40
CA CYS A 138 -31.66 2.29 -6.48
C CYS A 138 -31.68 3.11 -7.78
N PRO A 139 -30.54 3.35 -8.44
CA PRO A 139 -30.46 4.10 -9.69
C PRO A 139 -30.72 3.20 -10.92
N SER A 140 -30.93 3.80 -12.11
CA SER A 140 -31.30 3.10 -13.35
C SER A 140 -30.26 2.14 -13.91
N PHE A 141 -29.03 2.17 -13.40
CA PHE A 141 -27.94 1.24 -13.71
C PHE A 141 -27.81 0.12 -12.67
N GLU A 142 -28.84 -0.06 -11.83
CA GLU A 142 -29.08 -1.21 -10.93
C GLU A 142 -27.98 -1.52 -9.91
N MET A 143 -27.15 -0.53 -9.58
CA MET A 143 -26.06 -0.68 -8.63
C MET A 143 -26.08 0.40 -7.55
N GLN A 144 -25.85 -0.02 -6.31
CA GLN A 144 -25.63 0.86 -5.16
C GLN A 144 -24.34 0.46 -4.45
N THR A 145 -23.68 1.44 -3.84
CA THR A 145 -22.54 1.19 -2.95
C THR A 145 -23.07 0.92 -1.55
N LYS A 146 -22.79 -0.26 -1.00
CA LYS A 146 -23.05 -0.64 0.39
C LYS A 146 -21.79 -0.45 1.22
N THR A 147 -21.80 0.52 2.12
CA THR A 147 -20.67 0.82 3.02
C THR A 147 -20.95 0.23 4.39
N TRP A 148 -20.12 -0.70 4.83
CA TRP A 148 -20.29 -1.39 6.11
C TRP A 148 -19.54 -0.70 7.23
N THR A 149 -20.17 -0.60 8.39
CA THR A 149 -19.58 -0.09 9.63
C THR A 149 -19.73 -1.14 10.72
N ARG A 150 -18.61 -1.55 11.33
CA ARG A 150 -18.64 -2.48 12.46
C ARG A 150 -19.12 -1.76 13.72
N ILE A 151 -20.10 -2.36 14.40
CA ILE A 151 -20.66 -1.87 15.66
C ILE A 151 -20.40 -2.90 16.78
N GLY A 152 -19.79 -2.46 17.89
CA GLY A 152 -19.40 -3.31 19.02
C GLY A 152 -17.97 -3.85 18.98
N ASN A 153 -17.59 -4.62 20.01
CA ASN A 153 -16.25 -5.23 20.18
C ASN A 153 -16.31 -6.75 19.91
N CYS A 154 -15.82 -7.18 18.75
CA CYS A 154 -15.71 -8.58 18.33
C CYS A 154 -14.40 -8.80 17.52
N THR A 155 -13.89 -10.03 17.44
CA THR A 155 -12.66 -10.38 16.68
C THR A 155 -12.81 -11.71 15.96
N GLY A 156 -12.38 -11.78 14.69
CA GLY A 156 -12.66 -12.94 13.83
C GLY A 156 -14.17 -13.04 13.47
N GLY A 157 -14.59 -14.13 12.83
CA GLY A 157 -16.00 -14.33 12.42
C GLY A 157 -16.36 -13.68 11.08
N THR A 158 -17.62 -13.24 10.94
CA THR A 158 -18.14 -12.60 9.74
C THR A 158 -17.45 -11.26 9.48
N THR A 159 -16.86 -11.13 8.30
CA THR A 159 -16.18 -9.91 7.85
C THR A 159 -16.88 -9.34 6.63
N HIS A 160 -17.09 -8.02 6.65
CA HIS A 160 -17.56 -7.27 5.49
C HIS A 160 -16.47 -6.33 4.96
N PRO A 161 -16.39 -6.10 3.64
CA PRO A 161 -15.47 -5.12 3.06
C PRO A 161 -15.85 -3.69 3.50
N ALA A 162 -14.90 -2.75 3.42
CA ALA A 162 -15.17 -1.34 3.77
C ALA A 162 -16.34 -0.75 2.95
N SER A 163 -16.42 -1.14 1.67
CA SER A 163 -17.58 -0.93 0.82
C SER A 163 -17.62 -1.99 -0.27
N GLU A 164 -18.81 -2.36 -0.71
CA GLU A 164 -19.03 -3.26 -1.85
C GLU A 164 -20.13 -2.71 -2.77
N THR A 165 -20.06 -3.07 -4.04
CA THR A 165 -21.13 -2.78 -4.98
C THR A 165 -22.17 -3.88 -4.86
N ILE A 166 -23.41 -3.51 -4.54
CA ILE A 166 -24.54 -4.43 -4.53
C ILE A 166 -25.45 -4.15 -5.72
N PHE A 167 -26.05 -5.22 -6.25
CA PHE A 167 -27.16 -5.08 -7.17
C PHE A 167 -28.41 -4.69 -6.40
N CYS A 168 -29.12 -3.72 -6.94
CA CYS A 168 -30.41 -3.30 -6.43
C CYS A 168 -31.41 -3.34 -7.59
N ASN A 169 -32.66 -3.68 -7.29
CA ASN A 169 -33.70 -3.64 -8.31
C ASN A 169 -34.13 -2.19 -8.51
N TYR A 170 -33.76 -1.61 -9.66
CA TYR A 170 -34.28 -0.32 -10.05
C TYR A 170 -35.80 -0.43 -10.20
N LYS A 171 -36.53 0.17 -9.26
CA LYS A 171 -37.98 0.31 -9.35
C LYS A 171 -38.26 1.69 -9.92
N PRO A 172 -38.48 1.85 -11.23
CA PRO A 172 -38.95 3.12 -11.76
C PRO A 172 -40.25 3.47 -11.05
N SER A 173 -40.35 4.70 -10.54
CA SER A 173 -41.51 5.17 -9.79
C SER A 173 -42.80 5.16 -10.61
N VAL A 174 -42.68 4.98 -11.93
CA VAL A 174 -43.76 4.75 -12.88
C VAL A 174 -43.27 3.75 -13.94
N PRO A 175 -43.91 2.58 -14.15
CA PRO A 175 -43.51 1.65 -15.21
C PRO A 175 -43.74 2.27 -16.60
N VAL A 176 -42.94 1.88 -17.59
CA VAL A 176 -43.16 2.30 -18.99
C VAL A 176 -44.38 1.57 -19.57
N CYS A 177 -45.23 2.27 -20.32
CA CYS A 177 -46.40 1.64 -20.94
C CYS A 177 -45.96 0.65 -22.03
N LEU A 178 -46.35 -0.61 -21.86
CA LEU A 178 -46.00 -1.71 -22.75
C LEU A 178 -47.06 -1.93 -23.83
N SER A 179 -48.33 -1.59 -23.53
CA SER A 179 -49.43 -1.67 -24.49
C SER A 179 -50.48 -0.61 -24.23
N PHE A 180 -51.21 -0.25 -25.29
CA PHE A 180 -52.25 0.75 -25.29
C PHE A 180 -53.53 0.17 -25.89
N THR A 181 -54.66 0.40 -25.22
CA THR A 181 -55.99 0.21 -25.81
C THR A 181 -56.41 1.52 -26.44
N TYR A 182 -56.92 1.49 -27.65
CA TYR A 182 -57.26 2.70 -28.40
C TYR A 182 -58.77 2.86 -28.61
N SER A 183 -59.21 4.08 -28.93
CA SER A 183 -60.53 4.32 -29.50
C SER A 183 -60.61 3.78 -30.92
N ASN A 184 -61.83 3.72 -31.47
CA ASN A 184 -61.99 3.60 -32.92
C ASN A 184 -61.25 4.76 -33.63
N TRP A 185 -60.75 4.50 -34.83
CA TRP A 185 -60.18 5.53 -35.70
C TRP A 185 -61.26 6.54 -36.12
N SER A 186 -60.87 7.81 -36.24
CA SER A 186 -61.70 8.84 -36.85
C SER A 186 -61.95 8.53 -38.33
N LEU A 187 -62.96 9.20 -38.90
CA LEU A 187 -63.06 9.30 -40.36
C LEU A 187 -61.77 9.90 -40.94
N CYS A 188 -61.46 9.55 -42.19
CA CYS A 188 -60.28 10.07 -42.87
C CYS A 188 -60.41 11.58 -43.09
N ALA A 189 -59.51 12.36 -42.50
CA ALA A 189 -59.51 13.80 -42.70
C ALA A 189 -59.10 14.14 -44.14
N SER A 190 -59.46 15.32 -44.63
CA SER A 190 -59.06 15.82 -45.96
C SER A 190 -57.54 15.92 -46.16
N SER A 191 -56.76 15.84 -45.07
CA SER A 191 -55.30 15.72 -45.06
C SER A 191 -54.77 14.30 -45.35
N GLY A 192 -55.65 13.32 -45.57
CA GLY A 192 -55.25 11.92 -45.83
C GLY A 192 -54.78 11.15 -44.60
N VAL A 193 -55.15 11.61 -43.40
CA VAL A 193 -54.75 10.99 -42.12
C VAL A 193 -55.98 10.83 -41.24
N LYS A 194 -56.13 9.65 -40.63
CA LYS A 194 -57.10 9.37 -39.56
C LYS A 194 -56.38 9.31 -38.22
N THR A 195 -57.06 9.73 -37.15
CA THR A 195 -56.50 9.79 -35.80
C THR A 195 -57.33 8.98 -34.81
N ARG A 196 -56.72 8.54 -33.71
CA ARG A 196 -57.39 7.89 -32.58
C ARG A 196 -56.75 8.30 -31.27
N THR A 197 -57.41 8.03 -30.14
CA THR A 197 -56.87 8.32 -28.81
C THR A 197 -56.56 7.04 -28.03
N VAL A 198 -55.73 7.14 -26.99
CA VAL A 198 -55.53 6.07 -26.02
C VAL A 198 -56.70 6.07 -25.04
N VAL A 199 -57.35 4.93 -24.87
CA VAL A 199 -58.46 4.68 -23.93
C VAL A 199 -57.92 4.12 -22.61
N SER A 200 -56.92 3.25 -22.64
CA SER A 200 -56.22 2.76 -21.46
C SER A 200 -54.80 2.32 -21.78
N SER A 201 -53.95 2.25 -20.76
CA SER A 201 -52.55 1.83 -20.87
C SER A 201 -52.24 0.74 -19.86
N TYR A 202 -51.32 -0.17 -20.21
CA TYR A 202 -50.89 -1.26 -19.33
C TYR A 202 -49.36 -1.25 -19.13
N PRO A 203 -48.86 -1.42 -17.89
CA PRO A 203 -49.60 -1.59 -16.63
C PRO A 203 -50.42 -0.36 -16.21
N ALA A 204 -51.46 -0.54 -15.39
CA ALA A 204 -52.26 0.57 -14.91
C ALA A 204 -51.39 1.60 -14.16
N GLY A 205 -51.44 2.86 -14.60
CA GLY A 205 -50.61 3.94 -14.03
C GLY A 205 -49.22 4.08 -14.64
N CYS A 206 -48.91 3.45 -15.79
CA CYS A 206 -47.66 3.63 -16.53
C CYS A 206 -47.52 5.01 -17.20
N ALA A 207 -46.29 5.41 -17.54
CA ALA A 207 -45.99 6.64 -18.30
C ALA A 207 -44.92 6.39 -19.37
N GLY A 208 -44.99 7.09 -20.50
CA GLY A 208 -44.10 6.88 -21.65
C GLY A 208 -44.64 5.84 -22.66
N GLY A 209 -43.76 5.31 -23.52
CA GLY A 209 -44.10 4.42 -24.64
C GLY A 209 -44.37 5.18 -25.95
N ASN A 210 -44.61 4.45 -27.04
CA ASN A 210 -44.80 5.03 -28.38
C ASN A 210 -46.19 4.66 -28.98
N PRO A 211 -47.28 5.32 -28.55
CA PRO A 211 -48.62 4.99 -29.01
C PRO A 211 -48.83 5.44 -30.47
N VAL A 212 -49.47 4.58 -31.27
CA VAL A 212 -49.79 4.91 -32.67
C VAL A 212 -51.13 5.63 -32.73
N LEU A 213 -51.08 6.95 -32.90
CA LEU A 213 -52.24 7.85 -32.84
C LEU A 213 -52.66 8.45 -34.19
N SER A 214 -51.86 8.26 -35.23
CA SER A 214 -52.13 8.71 -36.59
C SER A 214 -51.80 7.60 -37.60
N GLN A 215 -52.60 7.52 -38.65
CA GLN A 215 -52.35 6.60 -39.77
C GLN A 215 -52.87 7.21 -41.07
N SER A 216 -52.12 7.02 -42.16
CA SER A 216 -52.52 7.45 -43.50
C SER A 216 -53.79 6.72 -43.96
N CYS A 217 -54.65 7.41 -44.70
CA CYS A 217 -55.87 6.88 -45.28
C CYS A 217 -56.23 7.62 -46.56
N VAL A 218 -57.06 7.00 -47.39
CA VAL A 218 -57.62 7.59 -48.61
C VAL A 218 -59.12 7.78 -48.43
N SER A 219 -59.58 9.03 -48.57
CA SER A 219 -61.00 9.38 -48.51
C SER A 219 -61.64 9.08 -49.87
N ASN A 220 -62.44 8.01 -49.96
CA ASN A 220 -63.26 7.79 -51.14
C ASN A 220 -64.45 8.76 -51.14
N THR A 221 -64.31 9.87 -51.85
CA THR A 221 -65.40 10.69 -52.40
C THR A 221 -65.39 10.41 -53.90
N THR A 222 -66.37 9.74 -54.51
CA THR A 222 -67.64 10.24 -55.12
C THR A 222 -68.09 9.09 -56.07
N ASP A 223 -69.28 8.91 -56.63
CA ASP A 223 -70.54 9.64 -56.73
C ASP A 223 -71.63 8.68 -57.25
N ALA A 224 -72.86 9.19 -57.28
CA ALA A 224 -74.11 8.56 -57.67
C ALA A 224 -74.24 8.05 -59.13
N ASN A 225 -75.09 7.03 -59.29
CA ASN A 225 -76.31 7.00 -60.13
C ASN A 225 -76.44 5.91 -61.24
N THR A 226 -77.68 5.40 -61.32
CA THR A 226 -78.44 4.71 -62.39
C THR A 226 -78.12 3.28 -62.87
N ASN A 227 -79.00 2.37 -62.42
CA ASN A 227 -79.94 1.55 -63.22
C ASN A 227 -79.59 0.10 -63.65
N THR A 228 -80.52 -0.78 -63.24
CA THR A 228 -80.98 -2.08 -63.77
C THR A 228 -79.98 -3.21 -64.08
N ASP A 229 -80.02 -4.26 -63.25
CA ASP A 229 -80.34 -5.61 -63.75
C ASP A 229 -81.01 -6.48 -62.67
N THR A 230 -81.89 -7.36 -63.13
CA THR A 230 -82.80 -8.24 -62.39
C THR A 230 -82.18 -9.60 -62.08
N ASN A 231 -82.30 -10.01 -60.82
CA ASN A 231 -82.53 -11.38 -60.33
C ASN A 231 -81.39 -12.44 -60.35
N THR A 232 -81.29 -13.12 -59.21
CA THR A 232 -80.62 -14.41 -58.89
C THR A 232 -79.10 -14.48 -58.79
N ASN A 233 -78.56 -14.20 -57.60
CA ASN A 233 -77.99 -15.26 -56.75
C ASN A 233 -77.58 -14.68 -55.39
N ILE A 234 -77.99 -15.35 -54.31
CA ILE A 234 -77.49 -15.08 -52.97
C ILE A 234 -76.01 -15.48 -52.98
N ASN A 235 -75.13 -14.49 -53.17
CA ASN A 235 -73.72 -14.63 -52.84
C ASN A 235 -73.66 -14.83 -51.32
N THR A 236 -73.45 -16.08 -50.90
CA THR A 236 -72.80 -16.37 -49.62
C THR A 236 -71.39 -15.81 -49.72
N ASN A 237 -71.24 -14.51 -49.45
CA ASN A 237 -69.96 -13.84 -49.39
C ASN A 237 -69.27 -14.31 -48.10
N THR A 238 -68.72 -15.52 -48.14
CA THR A 238 -67.91 -16.08 -47.06
C THR A 238 -66.65 -15.23 -46.97
N CYS A 239 -66.56 -14.38 -45.96
CA CYS A 239 -65.37 -13.59 -45.68
C CYS A 239 -64.20 -14.54 -45.39
N VAL A 240 -63.15 -14.48 -46.20
CA VAL A 240 -61.91 -15.25 -46.00
C VAL A 240 -60.88 -14.34 -45.32
N PRO A 241 -60.38 -14.70 -44.11
CA PRO A 241 -59.38 -13.91 -43.41
C PRO A 241 -58.09 -13.73 -44.22
N ASP A 242 -57.51 -12.54 -44.20
CA ASP A 242 -56.17 -12.24 -44.75
C ASP A 242 -55.23 -11.87 -43.60
N TRP A 243 -54.49 -12.86 -43.11
CA TRP A 243 -53.67 -12.73 -41.91
C TRP A 243 -52.32 -12.08 -42.22
N VAL A 244 -52.10 -10.88 -41.70
CA VAL A 244 -50.80 -10.20 -41.70
C VAL A 244 -50.21 -10.27 -40.29
N CYS A 245 -49.00 -10.81 -40.16
CA CYS A 245 -48.34 -10.99 -38.87
C CYS A 245 -47.11 -10.09 -38.70
N SER A 246 -46.80 -9.71 -37.46
CA SER A 246 -45.52 -9.10 -37.10
C SER A 246 -44.36 -10.10 -37.18
N ASP A 247 -43.13 -9.58 -37.10
CA ASP A 247 -41.96 -10.38 -36.75
C ASP A 247 -42.14 -11.02 -35.35
N TRP A 248 -41.39 -12.10 -35.11
CA TRP A 248 -41.33 -12.71 -33.79
C TRP A 248 -40.62 -11.80 -32.79
N SER A 249 -41.10 -11.78 -31.54
CA SER A 249 -40.41 -11.15 -30.43
C SER A 249 -39.06 -11.82 -30.13
N ASP A 250 -38.21 -11.15 -29.34
CA ASP A 250 -37.07 -11.81 -28.73
C ASP A 250 -37.51 -13.02 -27.91
N CYS A 251 -36.61 -14.02 -27.82
CA CYS A 251 -36.88 -15.23 -27.07
C CYS A 251 -36.83 -14.96 -25.57
N ALA A 252 -37.95 -15.15 -24.88
CA ALA A 252 -38.06 -15.03 -23.43
C ALA A 252 -38.72 -16.29 -22.85
N ASN A 253 -38.15 -16.85 -21.79
CA ASN A 253 -38.68 -18.07 -21.15
C ASN A 253 -38.91 -19.23 -22.14
N SER A 254 -38.00 -19.41 -23.12
CA SER A 254 -38.08 -20.40 -24.20
C SER A 254 -39.30 -20.26 -25.15
N GLN A 255 -39.96 -19.09 -25.16
CA GLN A 255 -41.06 -18.78 -26.08
C GLN A 255 -40.87 -17.41 -26.73
N GLN A 256 -41.37 -17.28 -27.96
CA GLN A 256 -41.48 -16.01 -28.65
C GLN A 256 -42.88 -15.85 -29.23
N THR A 257 -43.33 -14.61 -29.36
CA THR A 257 -44.69 -14.28 -29.76
C THR A 257 -44.72 -13.37 -30.98
N LYS A 258 -45.78 -13.46 -31.78
CA LYS A 258 -46.05 -12.52 -32.87
C LYS A 258 -47.54 -12.18 -32.88
N ILE A 259 -47.88 -11.02 -33.43
CA ILE A 259 -49.28 -10.57 -33.50
C ILE A 259 -49.77 -10.75 -34.93
N CYS A 260 -50.89 -11.45 -35.13
CA CYS A 260 -51.52 -11.62 -36.43
C CYS A 260 -52.88 -10.90 -36.47
N VAL A 261 -53.04 -10.01 -37.44
CA VAL A 261 -54.29 -9.26 -37.68
C VAL A 261 -54.94 -9.72 -38.98
N ASP A 262 -56.26 -9.90 -38.94
CA ASP A 262 -57.05 -10.16 -40.14
C ASP A 262 -57.34 -8.83 -40.82
N PHE A 263 -56.72 -8.61 -41.97
CA PHE A 263 -56.88 -7.40 -42.78
C PHE A 263 -58.31 -7.25 -43.33
N ASN A 264 -59.00 -8.37 -43.55
CA ASN A 264 -60.37 -8.38 -44.10
C ASN A 264 -61.46 -8.27 -43.01
N GLY A 265 -61.10 -8.35 -41.72
CA GLY A 265 -62.04 -8.14 -40.61
C GLY A 265 -63.16 -9.18 -40.53
N CYS A 266 -62.91 -10.41 -40.96
CA CYS A 266 -63.89 -11.49 -41.10
C CYS A 266 -64.40 -12.07 -39.78
N ALA A 267 -63.78 -11.72 -38.64
CA ALA A 267 -64.17 -12.15 -37.29
C ALA A 267 -64.26 -13.67 -37.09
N VAL A 268 -63.52 -14.45 -37.88
CA VAL A 268 -63.38 -15.91 -37.78
C VAL A 268 -61.91 -16.30 -37.63
N LEU A 269 -61.62 -17.39 -36.91
CA LEU A 269 -60.24 -17.83 -36.63
C LEU A 269 -59.71 -18.87 -37.62
N THR A 270 -60.45 -19.13 -38.70
CA THR A 270 -60.04 -20.07 -39.75
C THR A 270 -58.68 -19.67 -40.32
N ASN A 271 -57.75 -20.62 -40.34
CA ASN A 271 -56.37 -20.44 -40.82
C ASN A 271 -55.55 -19.37 -40.09
N LYS A 272 -55.92 -18.96 -38.86
CA LYS A 272 -55.10 -18.03 -38.07
C LYS A 272 -53.72 -18.65 -37.80
N PRO A 273 -52.61 -17.98 -38.18
CA PRO A 273 -51.27 -18.46 -37.85
C PRO A 273 -51.04 -18.54 -36.34
N SER A 274 -50.25 -19.52 -35.88
CA SER A 274 -49.86 -19.58 -34.46
C SER A 274 -49.10 -18.33 -34.05
N GLU A 275 -49.51 -17.72 -32.95
CA GLU A 275 -48.93 -16.49 -32.39
C GLU A 275 -47.87 -16.78 -31.32
N THR A 276 -47.57 -18.06 -31.08
CA THR A 276 -46.55 -18.50 -30.14
C THR A 276 -45.76 -19.66 -30.74
N GLN A 277 -44.45 -19.67 -30.53
CA GLN A 277 -43.59 -20.81 -30.84
C GLN A 277 -42.45 -20.93 -29.83
N SER A 278 -41.88 -22.14 -29.74
CA SER A 278 -40.68 -22.40 -28.96
C SER A 278 -39.46 -21.74 -29.59
N CYS A 279 -38.55 -21.24 -28.76
CA CYS A 279 -37.27 -20.70 -29.17
C CYS A 279 -36.17 -21.11 -28.17
N ALA A 280 -34.91 -21.04 -28.60
CA ALA A 280 -33.78 -21.27 -27.72
C ALA A 280 -33.34 -19.96 -27.08
N MET A 281 -33.14 -19.94 -25.76
CA MET A 281 -32.65 -18.76 -25.06
C MET A 281 -31.21 -18.43 -25.50
N PRO A 282 -30.87 -17.15 -25.72
CA PRO A 282 -29.52 -16.77 -26.10
C PRO A 282 -28.53 -17.11 -24.98
N PRO A 283 -27.35 -17.65 -25.31
CA PRO A 283 -26.32 -17.93 -24.32
C PRO A 283 -25.70 -16.65 -23.76
N THR A 284 -25.18 -16.71 -22.54
CA THR A 284 -24.35 -15.65 -21.95
C THR A 284 -23.05 -16.22 -21.41
N VAL A 285 -21.98 -15.41 -21.40
CA VAL A 285 -20.72 -15.72 -20.73
C VAL A 285 -20.07 -14.43 -20.24
N ASP A 286 -19.47 -14.46 -19.05
CA ASP A 286 -18.78 -13.35 -18.39
C ASP A 286 -17.50 -13.90 -17.74
N ILE A 287 -16.32 -13.49 -18.20
CA ILE A 287 -15.01 -13.90 -17.68
C ILE A 287 -14.31 -12.73 -16.98
N LYS A 288 -13.94 -12.97 -15.72
CA LYS A 288 -13.23 -12.03 -14.86
C LYS A 288 -11.92 -12.64 -14.38
N ALA A 289 -10.93 -11.80 -14.09
CA ALA A 289 -9.76 -12.25 -13.34
C ALA A 289 -9.75 -11.74 -11.91
N TRP A 290 -9.40 -12.64 -11.00
CA TRP A 290 -9.21 -12.37 -9.60
C TRP A 290 -7.75 -11.99 -9.33
N VAL A 291 -7.55 -10.81 -8.75
CA VAL A 291 -6.23 -10.28 -8.43
C VAL A 291 -6.01 -10.38 -6.92
N ALA A 292 -5.12 -11.26 -6.49
CA ALA A 292 -4.86 -11.53 -5.07
C ALA A 292 -4.47 -10.27 -4.26
N THR A 293 -3.85 -9.27 -4.91
CA THR A 293 -3.43 -8.02 -4.25
C THR A 293 -4.57 -7.02 -4.01
N ARG A 294 -5.70 -7.18 -4.70
CA ARG A 294 -6.89 -6.32 -4.59
C ARG A 294 -8.13 -7.03 -4.07
N ALA A 295 -8.11 -8.37 -4.07
CA ALA A 295 -9.21 -9.23 -3.64
C ALA A 295 -10.52 -8.98 -4.41
N ASP A 296 -10.44 -8.54 -5.67
CA ASP A 296 -11.55 -8.24 -6.56
C ASP A 296 -11.54 -9.12 -7.83
N LEU A 297 -12.71 -9.25 -8.45
CA LEU A 297 -12.91 -9.83 -9.78
C LEU A 297 -13.13 -8.67 -10.77
N SER A 298 -12.34 -8.61 -11.85
CA SER A 298 -12.37 -7.51 -12.81
C SER A 298 -12.36 -8.01 -14.25
N ASP A 299 -13.08 -7.29 -15.13
CA ASP A 299 -13.09 -7.49 -16.59
C ASP A 299 -11.81 -6.94 -17.27
N GLY A 300 -10.97 -6.24 -16.51
CA GLY A 300 -9.70 -5.67 -16.97
C GLY A 300 -9.81 -4.34 -17.70
N PRO A 301 -8.69 -3.83 -18.29
CA PRO A 301 -7.37 -4.45 -18.34
C PRO A 301 -6.70 -4.55 -16.96
N ILE A 302 -6.08 -5.69 -16.68
CA ILE A 302 -5.53 -6.02 -15.36
C ILE A 302 -4.03 -5.77 -15.35
N LEU A 303 -3.55 -4.97 -14.39
CA LEU A 303 -2.13 -4.75 -14.15
C LEU A 303 -1.66 -5.61 -12.97
N ILE A 304 -0.61 -6.40 -13.16
CA ILE A 304 0.06 -7.16 -12.10
C ILE A 304 1.56 -6.93 -12.15
N SER A 305 2.26 -7.11 -11.03
CA SER A 305 3.73 -7.12 -11.07
C SER A 305 4.25 -8.30 -11.90
N SER A 306 5.37 -8.11 -12.61
CA SER A 306 6.04 -9.17 -13.36
C SER A 306 6.33 -10.42 -12.50
N ASN A 307 6.32 -11.60 -13.13
CA ASN A 307 6.44 -12.92 -12.49
C ASN A 307 5.30 -13.26 -11.51
N LYS A 308 4.18 -12.56 -11.57
CA LYS A 308 2.92 -12.94 -10.89
C LYS A 308 1.89 -13.46 -11.89
N GLY A 309 0.82 -14.04 -11.36
CA GLY A 309 -0.32 -14.54 -12.13
C GLY A 309 -1.63 -14.20 -11.45
N VAL A 310 -2.73 -14.41 -12.15
CA VAL A 310 -4.10 -14.20 -11.66
C VAL A 310 -4.91 -15.48 -11.78
N TYR A 311 -6.12 -15.50 -11.19
CA TYR A 311 -7.06 -16.60 -11.36
C TYR A 311 -8.24 -16.15 -12.22
N LEU A 312 -8.49 -16.81 -13.34
CA LEU A 312 -9.62 -16.54 -14.22
C LEU A 312 -10.86 -17.29 -13.73
N GLN A 313 -11.98 -16.59 -13.58
CA GLN A 313 -13.28 -17.17 -13.25
C GLN A 313 -14.30 -16.74 -14.30
N TRP A 314 -15.25 -17.61 -14.63
CA TRP A 314 -16.30 -17.24 -15.56
C TRP A 314 -17.64 -17.86 -15.18
N THR A 315 -18.71 -17.16 -15.53
CA THR A 315 -20.09 -17.60 -15.39
C THR A 315 -20.78 -17.58 -16.75
N SER A 316 -21.72 -18.50 -16.96
CA SER A 316 -22.43 -18.64 -18.23
C SER A 316 -23.87 -19.11 -18.03
N SER A 317 -24.77 -18.78 -18.96
CA SER A 317 -26.13 -19.32 -18.98
C SER A 317 -26.53 -19.76 -20.39
N ASN A 318 -27.43 -20.76 -20.48
CA ASN A 318 -27.93 -21.33 -21.74
C ASN A 318 -26.82 -21.83 -22.71
N VAL A 319 -25.73 -22.38 -22.17
CA VAL A 319 -24.59 -22.90 -22.94
C VAL A 319 -24.43 -24.40 -22.76
N ASP A 320 -24.01 -25.08 -23.82
CA ASP A 320 -23.74 -26.52 -23.88
C ASP A 320 -22.23 -26.82 -23.85
N SER A 321 -21.40 -25.88 -24.32
CA SER A 321 -19.95 -26.04 -24.35
C SER A 321 -19.21 -24.71 -24.32
N CYS A 322 -17.99 -24.71 -23.79
CA CYS A 322 -17.09 -23.56 -23.81
C CYS A 322 -15.67 -23.95 -24.25
N VAL A 323 -15.04 -23.11 -25.06
CA VAL A 323 -13.69 -23.28 -25.60
C VAL A 323 -12.87 -22.02 -25.35
N ALA A 324 -11.68 -22.19 -24.78
CA ALA A 324 -10.73 -21.11 -24.52
C ALA A 324 -9.77 -20.89 -25.70
N SER A 325 -9.37 -19.63 -25.90
CA SER A 325 -8.34 -19.20 -26.86
C SER A 325 -7.51 -18.02 -26.34
N GLY A 326 -6.36 -17.75 -26.97
CA GLY A 326 -5.41 -16.71 -26.54
C GLY A 326 -4.34 -17.26 -25.59
N GLY A 327 -4.17 -16.64 -24.42
CA GLY A 327 -3.21 -17.02 -23.37
C GLY A 327 -3.49 -18.36 -22.66
N TRP A 328 -4.57 -19.03 -23.07
CA TRP A 328 -5.01 -20.34 -22.64
C TRP A 328 -5.77 -21.02 -23.79
N ILE A 329 -5.87 -22.35 -23.78
CA ILE A 329 -6.47 -23.10 -24.90
C ILE A 329 -7.31 -24.27 -24.42
N GLY A 330 -8.17 -24.76 -25.32
CA GLY A 330 -8.91 -26.02 -25.19
C GLY A 330 -10.25 -25.89 -24.47
N THR A 331 -11.01 -26.98 -24.44
CA THR A 331 -12.34 -27.05 -23.82
C THR A 331 -12.30 -26.68 -22.34
N LYS A 332 -13.32 -25.97 -21.89
CA LYS A 332 -13.51 -25.54 -20.51
C LYS A 332 -14.89 -25.97 -20.01
N ASN A 333 -15.03 -26.05 -18.69
CA ASN A 333 -16.34 -26.21 -18.08
C ASN A 333 -17.23 -25.04 -18.48
N THR A 334 -18.53 -25.29 -18.62
CA THR A 334 -19.50 -24.26 -18.96
C THR A 334 -19.45 -23.11 -17.96
N THR A 335 -19.32 -23.41 -16.67
CA THR A 335 -19.05 -22.41 -15.61
C THR A 335 -17.88 -22.84 -14.74
N ASN A 336 -17.07 -21.88 -14.27
CA ASN A 336 -15.99 -22.14 -13.32
C ASN A 336 -15.79 -21.00 -12.33
N SER A 337 -16.34 -21.19 -11.13
CA SER A 337 -16.16 -20.29 -9.99
C SER A 337 -14.92 -20.62 -9.13
N ALA A 338 -14.30 -21.79 -9.32
CA ALA A 338 -13.12 -22.20 -8.55
C ALA A 338 -11.82 -21.51 -9.04
N GLY A 339 -11.83 -21.00 -10.28
CA GLY A 339 -10.72 -20.27 -10.87
C GLY A 339 -9.76 -21.13 -11.69
N PHE A 340 -9.14 -20.53 -12.70
CA PHE A 340 -8.04 -21.08 -13.50
C PHE A 340 -6.80 -20.20 -13.29
N TYR A 341 -5.72 -20.75 -12.73
CA TYR A 341 -4.51 -19.98 -12.53
C TYR A 341 -3.75 -19.78 -13.85
N THR A 342 -3.41 -18.53 -14.17
CA THR A 342 -2.70 -18.19 -15.44
C THR A 342 -1.24 -18.62 -15.47
N GLY A 343 -0.65 -18.97 -14.33
CA GLY A 343 0.81 -19.06 -14.21
C GLY A 343 1.46 -17.69 -14.06
N GLN A 344 2.79 -17.68 -13.91
CA GLN A 344 3.59 -16.46 -13.84
C GLN A 344 3.72 -15.84 -15.23
N LEU A 345 3.43 -14.54 -15.33
CA LEU A 345 3.43 -13.81 -16.59
C LEU A 345 4.57 -12.78 -16.62
N THR A 346 5.30 -12.75 -17.74
CA THR A 346 6.37 -11.78 -18.04
C THR A 346 6.01 -10.86 -19.21
N SER A 347 4.94 -11.18 -19.95
CA SER A 347 4.40 -10.40 -21.06
C SER A 347 2.88 -10.35 -21.01
N SER A 348 2.29 -9.36 -21.67
CA SER A 348 0.83 -9.22 -21.79
C SER A 348 0.22 -10.46 -22.46
N GLN A 349 -0.90 -10.95 -21.91
CA GLN A 349 -1.67 -12.08 -22.43
C GLN A 349 -3.18 -11.78 -22.34
N THR A 350 -3.91 -12.11 -23.41
CA THR A 350 -5.38 -12.02 -23.46
C THR A 350 -6.00 -13.40 -23.39
N TYR A 351 -6.96 -13.60 -22.50
CA TYR A 351 -7.66 -14.85 -22.27
C TYR A 351 -9.10 -14.72 -22.72
N THR A 352 -9.44 -15.42 -23.81
CA THR A 352 -10.79 -15.38 -24.41
C THR A 352 -11.51 -16.70 -24.15
N ILE A 353 -12.80 -16.63 -23.79
CA ILE A 353 -13.69 -17.79 -23.71
C ILE A 353 -14.83 -17.62 -24.70
N SER A 354 -15.10 -18.67 -25.48
CA SER A 354 -16.24 -18.76 -26.38
C SER A 354 -17.15 -19.88 -25.92
N CYS A 355 -18.43 -19.58 -25.71
CA CYS A 355 -19.42 -20.57 -25.28
C CYS A 355 -20.57 -20.66 -26.29
N ALA A 356 -20.95 -21.88 -26.63
CA ALA A 356 -22.02 -22.18 -27.58
C ALA A 356 -23.18 -22.88 -26.89
N GLY A 357 -24.41 -22.56 -27.30
CA GLY A 357 -25.64 -23.23 -26.90
C GLY A 357 -26.67 -23.19 -28.03
N ALA A 358 -27.84 -23.78 -27.81
CA ALA A 358 -28.91 -23.83 -28.81
C ALA A 358 -29.34 -22.45 -29.36
N GLY A 359 -29.17 -21.38 -28.59
CA GLY A 359 -29.48 -20.00 -29.00
C GLY A 359 -28.35 -19.25 -29.73
N GLY A 360 -27.20 -19.89 -29.97
CA GLY A 360 -26.08 -19.29 -30.70
C GLY A 360 -24.72 -19.45 -29.99
N THR A 361 -23.81 -18.52 -30.23
CA THR A 361 -22.48 -18.52 -29.62
C THR A 361 -22.13 -17.14 -29.12
N VAL A 362 -21.55 -17.06 -27.92
CA VAL A 362 -21.08 -15.83 -27.28
C VAL A 362 -19.61 -15.95 -26.92
N THR A 363 -18.96 -14.80 -26.79
CA THR A 363 -17.55 -14.70 -26.45
C THR A 363 -17.33 -13.60 -25.44
N ASP A 364 -16.38 -13.80 -24.54
CA ASP A 364 -15.88 -12.77 -23.65
C ASP A 364 -14.36 -12.93 -23.42
N SER A 365 -13.69 -11.87 -22.96
CA SER A 365 -12.24 -11.89 -22.77
C SER A 365 -11.72 -10.94 -21.71
N VAL A 366 -10.63 -11.33 -21.05
CA VAL A 366 -9.88 -10.48 -20.12
C VAL A 366 -8.41 -10.39 -20.52
N THR A 367 -7.82 -9.20 -20.43
CA THR A 367 -6.39 -8.98 -20.73
C THR A 367 -5.60 -8.71 -19.45
N VAL A 368 -4.50 -9.45 -19.28
CA VAL A 368 -3.60 -9.34 -18.13
C VAL A 368 -2.24 -8.83 -18.61
N ASN A 369 -1.83 -7.69 -18.07
CA ASN A 369 -0.62 -6.97 -18.43
C ASN A 369 0.35 -6.95 -17.24
N PRO A 370 1.44 -7.73 -17.28
CA PRO A 370 2.49 -7.63 -16.29
C PRO A 370 3.23 -6.31 -16.44
N THR A 371 3.35 -5.55 -15.36
CA THR A 371 4.24 -4.39 -15.27
C THR A 371 5.61 -4.86 -14.81
N ILE A 372 6.62 -4.59 -15.63
CA ILE A 372 8.03 -4.69 -15.22
C ILE A 372 8.35 -3.46 -14.37
N SER A 373 8.43 -3.63 -13.05
CA SER A 373 8.85 -2.53 -12.18
C SER A 373 10.34 -2.24 -12.39
N PRO A 374 10.73 -0.97 -12.58
CA PRO A 374 12.14 -0.61 -12.50
C PRO A 374 12.65 -0.90 -11.08
N ILE A 375 13.90 -1.34 -10.97
CA ILE A 375 14.58 -1.49 -9.68
C ILE A 375 15.89 -0.71 -9.73
N THR A 376 16.33 -0.22 -8.57
CA THR A 376 17.63 0.42 -8.37
C THR A 376 18.11 0.15 -6.94
N ASP A 377 19.40 -0.16 -6.79
CA ASP A 377 20.08 -0.43 -5.51
C ASP A 377 21.45 0.24 -5.57
N ILE A 378 21.73 1.20 -4.67
CA ILE A 378 23.04 1.87 -4.56
C ILE A 378 23.76 1.47 -3.27
N LYS A 379 25.03 1.15 -3.42
CA LYS A 379 25.94 0.77 -2.34
C LYS A 379 27.14 1.68 -2.31
N ALA A 380 27.76 1.77 -1.14
CA ALA A 380 29.07 2.37 -0.95
C ALA A 380 29.99 1.28 -0.38
N GLU A 381 31.13 1.03 -1.02
CA GLU A 381 32.05 -0.07 -0.66
C GLU A 381 31.33 -1.44 -0.58
N ASN A 382 30.42 -1.71 -1.52
CA ASN A 382 29.61 -2.93 -1.61
C ASN A 382 28.66 -3.19 -0.43
N VAL A 383 28.36 -2.18 0.39
CA VAL A 383 27.34 -2.26 1.44
C VAL A 383 26.29 -1.16 1.28
N ASN A 384 25.08 -1.36 1.81
CA ASN A 384 23.96 -0.40 1.71
C ASN A 384 24.17 0.88 2.56
N GLY A 385 25.36 1.03 3.15
CA GLY A 385 25.68 2.08 4.11
C GLY A 385 24.91 1.96 5.43
N PRO A 386 25.11 2.94 6.34
CA PRO A 386 26.10 4.00 6.23
C PRO A 386 27.54 3.46 6.32
N ILE A 387 28.47 4.07 5.59
CA ILE A 387 29.91 3.84 5.77
C ILE A 387 30.58 5.07 6.38
N THR A 388 31.80 4.90 6.89
CA THR A 388 32.62 6.01 7.40
C THR A 388 33.98 5.99 6.72
N ILE A 389 34.37 7.11 6.12
CA ILE A 389 35.70 7.34 5.56
C ILE A 389 36.47 8.36 6.38
N SER A 390 37.80 8.27 6.35
CA SER A 390 38.69 9.29 6.94
C SER A 390 38.59 10.62 6.20
N ASN A 391 39.06 11.71 6.82
CA ASN A 391 39.24 12.99 6.14
C ASN A 391 40.08 12.82 4.85
N ASN A 392 39.58 13.34 3.72
CA ASN A 392 40.13 13.15 2.37
C ASN A 392 40.14 11.67 1.91
N GLY A 393 39.37 10.81 2.55
CA GLY A 393 39.15 9.43 2.11
C GLY A 393 38.30 9.38 0.85
N THR A 394 38.43 8.26 0.14
CA THR A 394 37.64 7.95 -1.06
C THR A 394 36.72 6.78 -0.76
N ALA A 395 35.47 6.88 -1.21
CA ALA A 395 34.50 5.78 -1.22
C ALA A 395 34.10 5.48 -2.67
N THR A 396 33.90 4.20 -2.99
CA THR A 396 33.38 3.73 -4.27
C THR A 396 31.90 3.47 -4.14
N LEU A 397 31.10 4.26 -4.85
CA LEU A 397 29.68 4.02 -5.04
C LEU A 397 29.49 3.01 -6.17
N SER A 398 28.54 2.09 -6.02
CA SER A 398 28.16 1.12 -7.05
C SER A 398 26.64 0.99 -7.09
N TRP A 399 26.04 0.90 -8.26
CA TRP A 399 24.60 0.69 -8.38
C TRP A 399 24.25 -0.40 -9.40
N GLU A 400 23.21 -1.16 -9.06
CA GLU A 400 22.59 -2.16 -9.91
C GLU A 400 21.14 -1.77 -10.18
N THR A 401 20.69 -1.91 -11.43
CA THR A 401 19.33 -1.55 -11.83
C THR A 401 18.68 -2.65 -12.66
N ALA A 402 17.38 -2.56 -12.91
CA ALA A 402 16.77 -3.35 -13.97
C ALA A 402 15.54 -2.62 -14.49
N ASN A 403 15.22 -2.83 -15.76
CA ASN A 403 14.05 -2.24 -16.42
C ASN A 403 14.03 -0.70 -16.38
N VAL A 404 15.20 -0.06 -16.35
CA VAL A 404 15.36 1.40 -16.39
C VAL A 404 15.82 1.84 -17.79
N SER A 405 15.49 3.06 -18.18
CA SER A 405 15.91 3.69 -19.43
C SER A 405 17.01 4.74 -19.24
N SER A 406 17.08 5.35 -18.06
CA SER A 406 18.10 6.35 -17.72
C SER A 406 18.18 6.56 -16.21
N CYS A 407 19.36 6.96 -15.73
CA CYS A 407 19.65 7.19 -14.32
C CYS A 407 20.38 8.51 -14.09
N SER A 408 20.22 9.06 -12.91
CA SER A 408 20.92 10.26 -12.44
C SER A 408 21.35 10.08 -10.98
N LEU A 409 22.59 10.45 -10.68
CA LEU A 409 23.16 10.43 -9.35
C LEU A 409 23.08 11.84 -8.74
N ILE A 410 22.47 11.96 -7.57
CA ILE A 410 22.20 13.23 -6.90
C ILE A 410 22.92 13.25 -5.54
N PRO A 411 23.98 14.06 -5.38
CA PRO A 411 24.64 14.20 -4.09
C PRO A 411 23.82 15.11 -3.16
N VAL A 412 23.53 14.66 -1.94
CA VAL A 412 22.82 15.46 -0.93
C VAL A 412 23.80 15.84 0.19
N THR A 413 23.90 17.14 0.44
CA THR A 413 24.79 17.70 1.46
C THR A 413 23.97 18.13 2.66
N TYR A 414 24.38 17.70 3.85
CA TYR A 414 23.74 18.06 5.11
C TYR A 414 24.61 19.08 5.86
N CYS A 415 24.14 20.33 6.00
CA CYS A 415 24.81 21.31 6.85
C CYS A 415 24.32 21.25 8.29
N VAL A 416 25.25 21.08 9.24
CA VAL A 416 25.05 21.14 10.69
C VAL A 416 25.67 22.42 11.24
N GLY A 417 24.92 23.21 12.01
CA GLY A 417 25.38 24.48 12.56
C GLY A 417 25.36 25.63 11.56
N CYS A 418 24.83 25.42 10.34
CA CYS A 418 24.29 26.51 9.55
C CYS A 418 22.99 26.97 10.25
N ASN A 419 22.68 28.27 10.32
CA ASN A 419 21.45 28.73 10.97
C ASN A 419 20.42 29.14 9.89
N PRO A 420 19.38 28.32 9.59
CA PRO A 420 19.05 27.00 10.16
C PRO A 420 19.86 25.86 9.52
N ASP A 421 19.86 24.68 10.16
CA ASP A 421 20.37 23.46 9.55
C ASP A 421 19.57 23.19 8.28
N TYR A 422 20.25 22.77 7.21
CA TYR A 422 19.59 22.58 5.92
C TYR A 422 20.22 21.45 5.11
N GLU A 423 19.41 20.88 4.22
CA GLU A 423 19.83 19.88 3.24
C GLU A 423 19.81 20.52 1.86
N VAL A 424 20.82 20.24 1.04
CA VAL A 424 20.85 20.68 -0.37
C VAL A 424 21.12 19.50 -1.26
N GLU A 425 20.20 19.28 -2.18
CA GLU A 425 20.43 18.45 -3.34
C GLU A 425 21.36 19.18 -4.31
N GLY A 426 22.49 18.54 -4.62
CA GLY A 426 23.36 18.98 -5.69
C GLY A 426 22.74 18.76 -7.06
N THR A 427 23.41 19.26 -8.08
CA THR A 427 22.99 19.07 -9.47
C THR A 427 22.96 17.58 -9.83
N PRO A 428 21.82 17.05 -10.33
CA PRO A 428 21.75 15.67 -10.82
C PRO A 428 22.77 15.44 -11.94
N GLU A 429 23.57 14.39 -11.82
CA GLU A 429 24.52 13.98 -12.84
C GLU A 429 24.02 12.75 -13.57
N SER A 430 23.93 12.81 -14.91
CA SER A 430 23.52 11.65 -15.72
C SER A 430 24.56 10.54 -15.61
N VAL A 431 24.12 9.33 -15.32
CA VAL A 431 24.98 8.14 -15.19
C VAL A 431 24.41 6.98 -16.02
N LEU A 432 25.24 5.95 -16.23
CA LEU A 432 24.80 4.69 -16.85
C LEU A 432 23.76 3.99 -15.96
N ASP A 433 22.95 3.12 -16.59
CA ASP A 433 21.96 2.30 -15.87
C ASP A 433 22.63 1.42 -14.81
N HIS A 434 23.86 0.98 -15.01
CA HIS A 434 24.70 0.27 -14.06
C HIS A 434 26.09 0.87 -14.05
N GLY A 435 26.72 0.93 -12.88
CA GLY A 435 28.10 1.39 -12.83
C GLY A 435 28.63 1.65 -11.43
N THR A 436 29.82 2.25 -11.43
CA THR A 436 30.54 2.63 -10.23
C THR A 436 31.06 4.04 -10.33
N LYS A 437 31.15 4.74 -9.21
CA LYS A 437 31.74 6.08 -9.13
C LYS A 437 32.49 6.30 -7.82
N SER A 438 33.74 6.71 -7.91
CA SER A 438 34.53 7.09 -6.73
C SER A 438 34.22 8.52 -6.30
N VAL A 439 34.06 8.73 -5.00
CA VAL A 439 33.80 10.03 -4.38
C VAL A 439 34.79 10.26 -3.25
N THR A 440 35.44 11.43 -3.25
CA THR A 440 36.38 11.83 -2.19
C THR A 440 35.75 12.92 -1.34
N LEU A 441 35.74 12.75 -0.02
CA LEU A 441 35.14 13.71 0.91
C LEU A 441 36.16 14.22 1.91
N SER A 442 36.14 15.53 2.14
CA SER A 442 36.91 16.20 3.18
C SER A 442 36.02 16.44 4.40
N TYR A 443 36.58 16.25 5.59
CA TYR A 443 35.87 16.53 6.84
C TYR A 443 35.64 18.02 6.98
N SER A 444 34.39 18.38 7.27
CA SER A 444 34.00 19.71 7.71
C SER A 444 33.10 19.55 8.93
N GLN A 445 33.34 20.34 9.98
CA GLN A 445 32.45 20.36 11.14
C GLN A 445 31.01 20.75 10.77
N TYR A 446 30.84 21.50 9.68
CA TYR A 446 29.55 21.89 9.14
C TYR A 446 28.97 20.84 8.20
N VAL A 447 29.79 19.99 7.59
CA VAL A 447 29.34 18.94 6.65
C VAL A 447 30.04 17.61 6.98
N PRO A 448 29.63 16.94 8.08
CA PRO A 448 30.29 15.72 8.54
C PRO A 448 29.85 14.46 7.78
N LYS A 449 28.83 14.56 6.92
CA LYS A 449 28.26 13.44 6.17
C LYS A 449 27.66 13.91 4.84
N LYS A 450 27.58 13.00 3.88
CA LYS A 450 26.99 13.24 2.56
C LYS A 450 26.22 12.00 2.09
N SER A 451 25.01 12.20 1.56
CA SER A 451 24.23 11.12 0.97
C SER A 451 24.32 11.17 -0.55
N TYR A 452 24.09 10.03 -1.19
CA TYR A 452 24.03 9.91 -2.64
C TYR A 452 22.75 9.15 -3.01
N ILE A 453 21.89 9.82 -3.77
CA ILE A 453 20.65 9.25 -4.29
C ILE A 453 20.90 8.81 -5.72
N ILE A 454 20.69 7.54 -6.03
CA ILE A 454 20.51 7.10 -7.42
C ILE A 454 19.03 7.23 -7.76
N SER A 455 18.69 7.93 -8.83
CA SER A 455 17.32 8.10 -9.31
C SER A 455 17.24 7.66 -10.76
N CYS A 456 16.44 6.64 -11.04
CA CYS A 456 16.31 6.04 -12.35
C CYS A 456 14.87 6.06 -12.82
N LYS A 457 14.66 6.24 -14.13
CA LYS A 457 13.34 6.19 -14.75
C LYS A 457 13.26 5.08 -15.79
N ASP A 458 12.10 4.44 -15.93
CA ASP A 458 11.83 3.49 -17.01
C ASP A 458 11.39 4.20 -18.31
N SER A 459 11.03 3.44 -19.35
CA SER A 459 10.54 3.97 -20.63
C SER A 459 9.14 4.60 -20.53
N SER A 460 8.39 4.27 -19.48
CA SER A 460 7.04 4.77 -19.21
C SER A 460 7.05 6.02 -18.32
N GLY A 461 8.22 6.41 -17.81
CA GLY A 461 8.41 7.58 -16.95
C GLY A 461 8.27 7.29 -15.45
N ASN A 462 8.13 6.03 -15.03
CA ASN A 462 8.10 5.70 -13.60
C ASN A 462 9.50 5.87 -13.01
N ILE A 463 9.59 6.48 -11.83
CA ILE A 463 10.85 6.78 -11.15
C ILE A 463 11.03 5.84 -9.95
N VAL A 464 12.22 5.27 -9.83
CA VAL A 464 12.69 4.58 -8.63
C VAL A 464 13.99 5.21 -8.16
N SER A 465 14.18 5.25 -6.86
CA SER A 465 15.39 5.79 -6.27
C SER A 465 15.84 4.97 -5.08
N ASP A 466 17.15 4.97 -4.86
CA ASP A 466 17.77 4.43 -3.67
C ASP A 466 18.85 5.37 -3.15
N THR A 467 19.23 5.26 -1.88
CA THR A 467 20.12 6.22 -1.21
C THR A 467 21.14 5.54 -0.32
N VAL A 468 22.40 5.97 -0.42
CA VAL A 468 23.47 5.55 0.49
C VAL A 468 24.08 6.75 1.22
N LEU A 469 24.46 6.54 2.49
CA LEU A 469 25.08 7.55 3.35
C LEU A 469 26.58 7.30 3.55
N VAL A 470 27.39 8.33 3.34
CA VAL A 470 28.84 8.34 3.59
C VAL A 470 29.16 9.37 4.68
N ASN A 471 29.60 8.90 5.84
CA ASN A 471 30.10 9.73 6.92
C ASN A 471 31.59 10.03 6.73
N VAL A 472 32.03 11.20 7.19
CA VAL A 472 33.44 11.57 7.22
C VAL A 472 33.86 11.74 8.67
N SER A 473 34.80 10.94 9.13
CA SER A 473 35.36 11.07 10.47
C SER A 473 36.55 12.04 10.47
N GLN A 474 36.58 12.95 11.45
CA GLN A 474 37.76 13.75 11.73
C GLN A 474 38.89 12.86 12.23
N LEU A 475 40.05 12.95 11.59
CA LEU A 475 41.28 12.37 12.10
C LEU A 475 41.82 13.33 13.18
N ASN A 476 41.67 12.98 14.46
CA ASN A 476 42.15 13.81 15.56
C ASN A 476 43.67 13.75 15.64
N ALA A 477 44.34 14.91 15.76
CA ALA A 477 45.76 14.98 16.08
C ALA A 477 46.04 14.18 17.37
N PRO A 478 47.12 13.37 17.44
CA PRO A 478 47.42 12.63 18.65
C PRO A 478 47.73 13.64 19.76
N SER A 479 47.34 13.32 20.98
CA SER A 479 47.77 14.04 22.18
C SER A 479 48.17 13.03 23.25
N VAL A 480 49.13 13.38 24.10
CA VAL A 480 49.57 12.53 25.21
C VAL A 480 49.85 13.41 26.43
N ALA A 481 49.43 12.93 27.60
CA ALA A 481 49.72 13.56 28.88
C ALA A 481 50.35 12.53 29.81
N LEU A 482 51.66 12.63 30.03
CA LEU A 482 52.40 11.83 31.00
C LEU A 482 52.45 12.57 32.34
N ARG A 483 52.25 11.84 33.44
CA ARG A 483 52.26 12.40 34.79
C ARG A 483 53.11 11.54 35.72
N ALA A 484 53.90 12.18 36.58
CA ALA A 484 54.59 11.54 37.70
C ALA A 484 53.87 11.90 39.01
N ASN A 485 53.39 10.88 39.75
CA ASN A 485 52.56 11.05 40.95
C ASN A 485 51.40 12.06 40.74
N GLY A 486 50.78 12.01 39.55
CA GLY A 486 49.68 12.90 39.15
C GLY A 486 50.07 14.27 38.57
N ARG A 487 51.37 14.64 38.56
CA ARG A 487 51.87 15.95 38.09
C ARG A 487 52.45 15.88 36.68
N LEU A 488 52.16 16.89 35.84
CA LEU A 488 52.51 16.93 34.41
C LEU A 488 53.98 17.29 34.09
N SER A 489 54.76 17.78 35.06
CA SER A 489 56.08 18.35 34.79
C SER A 489 57.16 17.71 35.64
N SER A 490 57.05 17.79 36.97
CA SER A 490 58.02 17.19 37.86
C SER A 490 57.45 16.61 39.15
N ALA A 491 58.10 15.56 39.63
CA ALA A 491 57.85 14.95 40.92
C ALA A 491 59.18 14.90 41.70
N ALA A 492 59.12 15.16 43.00
CA ALA A 492 60.25 15.04 43.90
C ALA A 492 59.96 13.93 44.92
N ILE A 493 60.90 13.01 45.12
CA ILE A 493 60.71 11.84 46.01
C ILE A 493 61.94 11.60 46.89
N PHE A 494 61.70 11.07 48.09
CA PHE A 494 62.75 10.59 49.00
C PHE A 494 63.32 9.24 48.54
N GLU A 495 64.56 8.96 48.94
CA GLU A 495 65.27 7.71 48.66
C GLU A 495 64.47 6.46 49.07
N GLY A 496 64.46 5.44 48.19
CA GLY A 496 63.71 4.19 48.38
C GLY A 496 62.22 4.24 48.02
N ASN A 497 61.66 5.41 47.72
CA ASN A 497 60.26 5.51 47.28
C ASN A 497 60.08 5.25 45.78
N SER A 498 58.90 4.75 45.43
CA SER A 498 58.49 4.55 44.03
C SER A 498 57.76 5.77 43.46
N VAL A 499 57.85 5.98 42.15
CA VAL A 499 57.01 6.93 41.40
C VAL A 499 55.98 6.18 40.58
N SER A 500 54.74 6.66 40.64
CA SER A 500 53.68 6.24 39.73
C SER A 500 53.68 7.13 38.49
N LEU A 501 54.01 6.56 37.33
CA LEU A 501 53.87 7.18 36.03
C LEU A 501 52.50 6.82 35.46
N THR A 502 51.64 7.81 35.24
CA THR A 502 50.31 7.61 34.65
C THR A 502 50.20 8.40 33.35
N TRP A 503 49.63 7.82 32.31
CA TRP A 503 49.44 8.50 31.02
C TRP A 503 48.08 8.22 30.39
N THR A 504 47.62 9.21 29.64
CA THR A 504 46.43 9.13 28.79
C THR A 504 46.76 9.77 27.44
N SER A 505 46.41 9.08 26.35
CA SER A 505 46.47 9.64 25.00
C SER A 505 45.11 9.62 24.31
N SER A 506 44.96 10.46 23.29
CA SER A 506 43.80 10.52 22.40
C SER A 506 44.30 10.62 20.96
N GLY A 507 43.65 9.92 20.02
CA GLY A 507 44.04 9.92 18.61
C GLY A 507 45.38 9.23 18.29
N ALA A 508 45.90 8.39 19.19
CA ALA A 508 47.12 7.61 19.01
C ALA A 508 46.82 6.11 18.89
N ASP A 509 47.54 5.43 18.01
CA ASP A 509 47.46 3.97 17.82
C ASP A 509 48.53 3.24 18.63
N THR A 510 49.67 3.89 18.85
CA THR A 510 50.83 3.33 19.55
C THR A 510 51.49 4.37 20.44
N CYS A 511 52.06 3.95 21.56
CA CYS A 511 52.89 4.79 22.42
C CYS A 511 54.22 4.07 22.74
N THR A 512 55.32 4.80 22.71
CA THR A 512 56.67 4.27 22.99
C THR A 512 57.34 5.10 24.06
N ALA A 513 57.80 4.45 25.12
CA ALA A 513 58.57 5.07 26.19
C ALA A 513 60.05 5.19 25.80
N SER A 514 60.68 6.30 26.22
CA SER A 514 62.12 6.56 26.03
C SER A 514 62.73 7.24 27.26
N GLU A 515 64.07 7.32 27.29
CA GLU A 515 64.89 7.78 28.43
C GLU A 515 65.09 6.70 29.51
N LYS A 516 64.62 6.93 30.74
CA LYS A 516 64.87 6.06 31.90
C LYS A 516 63.87 4.92 32.06
N TRP A 517 63.03 4.77 31.06
CA TRP A 517 62.09 3.69 30.83
C TRP A 517 62.04 3.44 29.32
N SER A 518 61.60 2.25 28.92
CA SER A 518 61.63 1.87 27.52
C SER A 518 60.49 0.92 27.17
N GLY A 519 60.34 0.66 25.87
CA GLY A 519 59.41 -0.30 25.31
C GLY A 519 58.06 0.29 24.91
N SER A 520 57.27 -0.53 24.23
CA SER A 520 55.91 -0.19 23.81
C SER A 520 54.98 -0.11 25.03
N LYS A 521 54.16 0.94 25.06
CA LYS A 521 53.15 1.18 26.10
C LYS A 521 51.76 1.20 25.47
N SER A 522 50.76 0.80 26.24
CA SER A 522 49.35 0.99 25.87
C SER A 522 49.02 2.48 25.73
N VAL A 523 47.99 2.81 24.94
CA VAL A 523 47.56 4.19 24.68
C VAL A 523 47.03 4.92 25.93
N SER A 524 46.72 4.19 26.99
CA SER A 524 46.54 4.71 28.34
C SER A 524 47.05 3.68 29.35
N GLY A 525 47.56 4.13 30.50
CA GLY A 525 48.13 3.20 31.46
C GLY A 525 48.75 3.86 32.69
N SER A 526 49.26 3.00 33.56
CA SER A 526 50.01 3.36 34.76
C SER A 526 51.13 2.36 34.96
N GLU A 527 52.30 2.84 35.36
CA GLU A 527 53.47 2.02 35.68
C GLU A 527 54.18 2.59 36.90
N THR A 528 54.51 1.72 37.84
CA THR A 528 55.28 2.12 39.03
C THR A 528 56.74 1.84 38.77
N VAL A 529 57.57 2.88 38.85
CA VAL A 529 59.02 2.76 38.72
C VAL A 529 59.65 2.94 40.11
N THR A 530 60.38 1.92 40.55
CA THR A 530 61.28 1.99 41.72
C THR A 530 62.67 2.37 41.23
N MET A 531 63.27 3.39 41.84
CA MET A 531 64.58 3.92 41.44
C MET A 531 65.68 3.06 42.05
N PRO A 532 66.40 2.22 41.28
CA PRO A 532 67.29 1.21 41.86
C PRO A 532 68.70 1.72 42.17
N ASP A 533 69.10 2.87 41.61
CA ASP A 533 70.50 3.31 41.68
C ASP A 533 70.61 4.84 41.59
N PHE A 534 71.34 5.44 42.54
CA PHE A 534 71.30 6.86 42.89
C PHE A 534 72.55 7.62 42.43
N SER A 535 72.94 7.46 41.17
CA SER A 535 74.04 8.21 40.55
C SER A 535 73.61 9.58 39.98
N GLY A 536 72.30 9.84 39.80
CA GLY A 536 71.76 11.08 39.22
C GLY A 536 70.82 11.86 40.15
N LEU A 537 70.85 13.19 40.09
CA LEU A 537 69.95 14.09 40.85
C LEU A 537 68.54 14.21 40.24
N THR A 538 68.39 13.97 38.93
CA THR A 538 67.12 14.05 38.20
C THR A 538 67.09 13.03 37.06
N TYR A 539 65.95 12.35 36.90
CA TYR A 539 65.68 11.40 35.83
C TYR A 539 64.52 11.90 34.96
N GLU A 540 64.64 11.76 33.64
CA GLU A 540 63.59 12.13 32.69
C GLU A 540 62.92 10.88 32.13
N TYR A 541 61.61 10.96 31.95
CA TYR A 541 60.76 9.92 31.38
C TYR A 541 59.94 10.56 30.27
N SER A 542 60.11 10.10 29.03
CA SER A 542 59.38 10.62 27.86
C SER A 542 58.48 9.55 27.24
N LEU A 543 57.28 9.95 26.81
CA LEU A 543 56.33 9.10 26.09
C LEU A 543 55.96 9.75 24.75
N THR A 544 56.25 9.04 23.65
CA THR A 544 55.87 9.47 22.31
C THR A 544 54.75 8.59 21.78
N CYS A 545 53.58 9.18 21.55
CA CYS A 545 52.41 8.51 21.00
C CYS A 545 52.22 8.90 19.52
N SER A 546 52.10 7.89 18.66
CA SER A 546 51.92 8.06 17.21
C SER A 546 50.52 7.62 16.80
N GLY A 547 49.90 8.41 15.94
CA GLY A 547 48.61 8.12 15.33
C GLY A 547 48.59 8.48 13.85
N PRO A 548 47.44 8.33 13.18
CA PRO A 548 47.37 8.42 11.72
C PRO A 548 47.62 9.83 11.17
N THR A 549 47.54 10.87 12.01
CA THR A 549 47.81 12.28 11.65
C THR A 549 49.17 12.81 12.10
N GLY A 550 49.99 12.04 12.84
CA GLY A 550 51.27 12.53 13.35
C GLY A 550 51.71 11.92 14.68
N LYS A 551 52.51 12.67 15.46
CA LYS A 551 53.06 12.25 16.76
C LYS A 551 52.83 13.32 17.81
N ALA A 552 52.65 12.90 19.05
CA ALA A 552 52.66 13.75 20.24
C ALA A 552 53.62 13.18 21.29
N GLU A 553 54.26 14.08 22.03
CA GLU A 553 55.27 13.72 23.03
C GLU A 553 54.98 14.45 24.35
N SER A 554 55.21 13.77 25.47
CA SER A 554 55.11 14.32 26.82
C SER A 554 56.21 13.73 27.69
N SER A 555 56.93 14.59 28.42
CA SER A 555 57.99 14.19 29.35
C SER A 555 57.75 14.69 30.77
N VAL A 556 58.25 13.93 31.75
CA VAL A 556 58.24 14.30 33.16
C VAL A 556 59.62 14.08 33.78
N LYS A 557 59.99 14.96 34.72
CA LYS A 557 61.25 14.88 35.45
C LYS A 557 61.02 14.46 36.90
N VAL A 558 61.71 13.41 37.33
CA VAL A 558 61.69 12.93 38.71
C VAL A 558 63.02 13.28 39.37
N SER A 559 62.98 14.16 40.36
CA SER A 559 64.16 14.59 41.11
C SER A 559 64.22 13.94 42.49
N ARG A 560 65.43 13.67 42.97
CA ARG A 560 65.66 13.18 44.32
C ARG A 560 65.62 14.33 45.32
N ILE A 561 64.90 14.16 46.42
CA ILE A 561 65.09 14.95 47.63
C ILE A 561 66.13 14.21 48.49
N PRO A 562 67.30 14.83 48.78
CA PRO A 562 68.34 14.24 49.62
C PRO A 562 67.86 13.83 51.01
#